data_AF-A0A933VFX4-F1
#
_entry.id   AF-A0A933VFX4-F1
#
_cell.length_a   1.000
_cell.length_b   1.000
_cell.length_c   1.000
_cell.angle_alpha   90.00
_cell.angle_beta   90.00
_cell.angle_gamma   90.00
#
_symmetry.space_group_name_H-M   'P 1'
#
loop_
_entity.id
_entity.type
_entity.pdbx_description
1 polymer ?
#
loop_
_entity_poly.entity_id
_entity_poly.type
_entity_poly.pdbx_seq_one_letter_code
_entity_poly.pdbx_strand_id
1 'polypeptide(L)'
;MKAKMFELGVLGLLAVALLTACRFNPLDTVGATRVTGSGKVVNETRNVSGFDGLIIEGVGKINIDRTGTESLSITTDDNLLQYIDTRVRGGKLVIEFKPKIWVDRFSDLSFNLTVKDLNLLQVTGAVSIDAKNLQGDQMTVSIDGAGTTNLAGKVDQLTVSLKGMGTFNSENLQAKRATVTNDGTSAAVVRVSDSLNATVSGIGSIEYIGNPQVTKNISGPGTVRQRLPLSSSVIDEKVKFTVDTKEIDGILTHPAAPAPYPAIVLLQGAERAGAQHPFYTEHAENLVRAGFAVLRYDGPGWGGGALNDAGFETLEYRTQEAIAAVKYLQSRPDINSSGVGLVGGSQGGWVCLMAAATYDGVAFIIPVSGAGVTPAEQEVYRVEAMSRAAGFDNDEIAKAVLMRRLMVDILLNEPMYQQINLAESNRLGNGPWREMTELAYRPQPKDLAAEFVKVIKIFKSIKDERWAKFLSLDQVLPMFDNMPPQAWGDVKAQMRAVTIVDPAKYLVRIHVPVLAIFGENDTFVPVEKSIVAYKKYLGEAGNQAFTYKVFANADHGIRVIGFADGYFDLMVNWLRNLPVGKREGAIK
;
A
#
# COMPACT_ATOMS: atom_id res chain seq x y z
N MET A 1 -17.45 -26.48 30.09
CA MET A 1 -16.28 -27.37 29.95
C MET A 1 -15.69 -27.13 28.58
N LYS A 2 -14.56 -26.40 28.49
CA LYS A 2 -13.22 -26.91 28.11
C LYS A 2 -13.21 -27.58 26.71
N ALA A 3 -12.44 -27.18 25.70
CA ALA A 3 -11.25 -26.33 25.68
C ALA A 3 -11.05 -25.68 24.28
N LYS A 4 -10.77 -24.36 24.30
CA LYS A 4 -9.94 -23.66 23.30
C LYS A 4 -8.49 -23.88 23.73
N MET A 5 -7.61 -24.36 22.85
CA MET A 5 -6.16 -24.17 22.91
C MET A 5 -5.54 -24.79 21.65
N PHE A 6 -4.49 -24.16 21.13
CA PHE A 6 -3.71 -24.46 19.90
C PHE A 6 -4.12 -23.72 18.63
N GLU A 7 -3.84 -22.40 18.60
CA GLU A 7 -3.26 -21.71 17.42
C GLU A 7 -2.83 -20.26 17.78
N LEU A 8 -1.98 -20.12 18.81
CA LEU A 8 -1.53 -18.81 19.32
C LEU A 8 0.00 -18.75 19.48
N GLY A 9 0.73 -19.55 18.69
CA GLY A 9 2.12 -19.89 18.97
C GLY A 9 3.21 -18.91 18.51
N VAL A 10 2.97 -18.02 17.54
CA VAL A 10 4.05 -17.14 17.01
C VAL A 10 3.63 -15.68 16.78
N LEU A 11 2.37 -15.39 16.44
CA LEU A 11 1.85 -14.01 16.33
C LEU A 11 1.42 -13.40 17.67
N GLY A 12 0.99 -14.22 18.63
CA GLY A 12 0.59 -13.73 19.97
C GLY A 12 1.76 -13.32 20.85
N LEU A 13 2.94 -13.91 20.66
CA LEU A 13 4.15 -13.55 21.40
C LEU A 13 4.74 -12.21 20.95
N LEU A 14 4.60 -11.83 19.67
CA LEU A 14 5.00 -10.51 19.18
C LEU A 14 4.03 -9.40 19.64
N ALA A 15 2.72 -9.64 19.65
CA ALA A 15 1.74 -8.65 20.12
C ALA A 15 1.82 -8.40 21.63
N VAL A 16 2.17 -9.42 22.43
CA VAL A 16 2.39 -9.27 23.89
C VAL A 16 3.78 -8.66 24.19
N ALA A 17 4.79 -8.92 23.37
CA ALA A 17 6.11 -8.30 23.50
C ALA A 17 6.12 -6.81 23.09
N LEU A 18 5.28 -6.39 22.12
CA LEU A 18 5.19 -4.98 21.66
C LEU A 18 4.55 -4.03 22.69
N LEU A 19 3.81 -4.54 23.68
CA LEU A 19 3.29 -3.75 24.81
C LEU A 19 4.35 -3.44 25.88
N THR A 20 5.54 -4.05 25.80
CA THR A 20 6.61 -3.87 26.81
C THR A 20 7.61 -2.77 26.46
N ALA A 21 7.47 -2.11 25.30
CA ALA A 21 8.41 -1.08 24.83
C ALA A 21 8.06 0.35 25.25
N CYS A 22 6.85 0.59 25.76
CA CYS A 22 6.65 1.75 26.61
C CYS A 22 7.36 1.46 27.94
N ARG A 23 8.05 2.44 28.53
CA ARG A 23 8.34 2.41 29.97
C ARG A 23 7.05 2.53 30.78
N PHE A 24 6.08 1.63 30.55
CA PHE A 24 4.98 1.34 31.45
C PHE A 24 5.58 0.50 32.56
N ASN A 25 5.79 1.10 33.73
CA ASN A 25 6.05 0.32 34.93
C ASN A 25 4.69 -0.28 35.35
N PRO A 26 4.45 -1.59 35.25
CA PRO A 26 3.18 -2.19 35.70
C PRO A 26 2.92 -1.99 37.20
N LEU A 27 3.92 -1.53 37.96
CA LEU A 27 3.77 -1.11 39.36
C LEU A 27 3.02 0.24 39.52
N ASP A 28 2.94 1.09 38.49
CA ASP A 28 2.24 2.38 38.56
C ASP A 28 0.72 2.27 38.37
N THR A 29 0.23 1.15 37.81
CA THR A 29 -1.21 0.88 37.61
C THR A 29 -1.81 0.02 38.73
N VAL A 30 -1.00 -0.66 39.54
CA VAL A 30 -1.46 -1.37 40.74
C VAL A 30 -1.89 -0.34 41.79
N GLY A 31 -3.21 -0.15 41.91
CA GLY A 31 -3.81 0.82 42.83
C GLY A 31 -4.05 2.21 42.24
N ALA A 32 -4.01 2.35 40.90
CA ALA A 32 -4.43 3.59 40.24
C ALA A 32 -5.96 3.76 40.31
N THR A 33 -6.41 4.97 40.65
CA THR A 33 -7.83 5.35 40.63
C THR A 33 -8.25 5.58 39.19
N ARG A 34 -9.20 4.78 38.71
CA ARG A 34 -9.81 4.94 37.38
C ARG A 34 -10.81 6.09 37.42
N VAL A 35 -10.62 7.07 36.54
CA VAL A 35 -11.49 8.24 36.41
C VAL A 35 -12.08 8.26 35.00
N THR A 36 -13.40 8.45 34.92
CA THR A 36 -14.14 8.61 33.67
C THR A 36 -14.58 10.05 33.55
N GLY A 37 -14.38 10.66 32.38
CA GLY A 37 -14.84 12.00 32.05
C GLY A 37 -16.35 12.16 32.20
N SER A 38 -16.79 13.34 32.63
CA SER A 38 -18.18 13.64 32.95
C SER A 38 -19.09 13.77 31.72
N GLY A 39 -18.53 13.95 30.53
CA GLY A 39 -19.27 14.34 29.33
C GLY A 39 -19.45 15.85 29.15
N LYS A 40 -19.07 16.65 30.16
CA LYS A 40 -19.25 18.10 30.15
C LYS A 40 -17.92 18.80 29.85
N VAL A 41 -17.70 19.08 28.57
CA VAL A 41 -16.49 19.75 28.07
C VAL A 41 -16.45 21.22 28.54
N VAL A 42 -15.30 21.60 29.10
CA VAL A 42 -14.97 22.96 29.53
C VAL A 42 -13.57 23.34 29.04
N ASN A 43 -13.25 24.63 29.07
CA ASN A 43 -11.93 25.15 28.75
C ASN A 43 -11.36 25.94 29.94
N GLU A 44 -10.12 25.66 30.34
CA GLU A 44 -9.40 26.33 31.43
C GLU A 44 -8.07 26.89 30.93
N THR A 45 -7.83 28.18 31.16
CA THR A 45 -6.52 28.81 30.91
C THR A 45 -5.66 28.75 32.16
N ARG A 46 -4.41 28.30 32.00
CA ARG A 46 -3.41 28.24 33.08
C ARG A 46 -2.30 29.24 32.86
N ASN A 47 -1.91 29.91 33.95
CA ASN A 47 -0.79 30.85 33.93
C ASN A 47 0.53 30.09 33.86
N VAL A 48 1.23 30.22 32.73
CA VAL A 48 2.55 29.62 32.48
C VAL A 48 3.46 30.68 31.86
N SER A 49 4.72 30.74 32.27
CA SER A 49 5.71 31.67 31.69
C SER A 49 7.14 31.25 32.03
N GLY A 50 8.10 31.76 31.26
CA GLY A 50 9.52 31.54 31.50
C GLY A 50 10.01 30.16 31.07
N PHE A 51 9.50 29.64 29.95
CA PHE A 51 9.90 28.34 29.42
C PHE A 51 10.20 28.39 27.92
N ASP A 52 11.14 27.54 27.51
CA ASP A 52 11.55 27.31 26.13
C ASP A 52 11.53 25.82 25.77
N GLY A 53 11.08 24.95 26.70
CA GLY A 53 10.90 23.52 26.48
C GLY A 53 9.54 23.02 26.95
N LEU A 54 9.03 21.98 26.29
CA LEU A 54 7.83 21.24 26.68
C LEU A 54 8.19 19.79 26.99
N ILE A 55 7.77 19.32 28.17
CA ILE A 55 7.71 17.91 28.54
C ILE A 55 6.24 17.57 28.75
N ILE A 56 5.72 16.61 27.98
CA ILE A 56 4.38 16.07 28.21
C ILE A 56 4.46 14.59 28.55
N GLU A 57 3.74 14.19 29.58
CA GLU A 57 3.52 12.81 29.99
C GLU A 57 2.03 12.54 30.11
N GLY A 58 1.44 11.81 29.16
CA GLY A 58 0.02 11.51 29.24
C GLY A 58 -0.63 11.14 27.91
N VAL A 59 -1.86 11.61 27.74
CA VAL A 59 -2.69 11.32 26.56
C VAL A 59 -3.35 12.60 26.05
N GLY A 60 -3.75 12.62 24.78
CA GLY A 60 -4.53 13.72 24.20
C GLY A 60 -3.85 14.42 23.02
N LYS A 61 -4.35 15.62 22.69
CA LYS A 61 -3.84 16.43 21.57
C LYS A 61 -3.19 17.72 22.07
N ILE A 62 -2.02 18.10 21.53
CA ILE A 62 -1.42 19.41 21.76
C ILE A 62 -1.31 20.17 20.45
N ASN A 63 -1.83 21.40 20.43
CA ASN A 63 -1.55 22.38 19.39
C ASN A 63 -0.57 23.41 19.95
N ILE A 64 0.56 23.63 19.27
CA ILE A 64 1.60 24.57 19.68
C ILE A 64 1.77 25.64 18.60
N ASP A 65 1.77 26.91 19.01
CA ASP A 65 2.01 28.05 18.11
C ASP A 65 3.07 28.98 18.70
N ARG A 66 4.08 29.31 17.90
CA ARG A 66 5.06 30.34 18.27
C ARG A 66 4.52 31.71 17.90
N THR A 67 3.95 32.40 18.88
CA THR A 67 3.30 33.72 18.72
C THR A 67 4.11 34.86 19.33
N GLY A 68 5.18 34.56 20.09
CA GLY A 68 5.90 35.55 20.90
C GLY A 68 5.30 35.76 22.30
N THR A 69 4.26 34.99 22.67
CA THR A 69 3.60 35.04 23.99
C THR A 69 3.43 33.64 24.57
N GLU A 70 3.41 33.53 25.89
CA GLU A 70 3.26 32.26 26.60
C GLU A 70 1.82 32.13 27.13
N SER A 71 1.13 31.04 26.80
CA SER A 71 -0.23 30.74 27.28
C SER A 71 -0.52 29.26 27.15
N LEU A 72 -1.26 28.68 28.10
CA LEU A 72 -1.76 27.31 28.04
C LEU A 72 -3.27 27.29 28.28
N SER A 73 -4.03 26.75 27.33
CA SER A 73 -5.47 26.50 27.45
C SER A 73 -5.74 25.00 27.37
N ILE A 74 -6.57 24.46 28.26
CA ILE A 74 -6.87 23.03 28.35
C ILE A 74 -8.37 22.84 28.16
N THR A 75 -8.76 22.09 27.12
CA THR A 75 -10.15 21.70 26.86
C THR A 75 -10.33 20.24 27.21
N THR A 76 -11.22 19.94 28.17
CA THR A 76 -11.51 18.56 28.62
C THR A 76 -12.83 18.52 29.39
N ASP A 77 -13.30 17.32 29.77
CA ASP A 77 -14.38 17.18 30.74
C ASP A 77 -14.05 17.84 32.09
N ASP A 78 -15.02 18.54 32.68
CA ASP A 78 -14.83 19.38 33.87
C ASP A 78 -14.23 18.65 35.07
N ASN A 79 -14.59 17.38 35.27
CA ASN A 79 -14.08 16.57 36.36
C ASN A 79 -12.61 16.13 36.17
N LEU A 80 -12.04 16.26 34.97
CA LEU A 80 -10.68 15.82 34.65
C LEU A 80 -9.62 16.90 34.88
N LEU A 81 -9.99 18.18 34.81
CA LEU A 81 -9.04 19.32 34.97
C LEU A 81 -8.20 19.22 36.23
N GLN A 82 -8.80 18.79 37.35
CA GLN A 82 -8.14 18.67 38.64
C GLN A 82 -7.01 17.62 38.68
N TYR A 83 -6.97 16.71 37.72
CA TYR A 83 -5.98 15.64 37.64
C TYR A 83 -4.82 15.94 36.70
N ILE A 84 -4.89 17.05 35.95
CA ILE A 84 -3.81 17.50 35.09
C ILE A 84 -2.95 18.47 35.89
N ASP A 85 -1.66 18.18 36.04
CA ASP A 85 -0.68 19.09 36.63
C ASP A 85 0.12 19.81 35.53
N THR A 86 0.37 21.10 35.74
CA THR A 86 1.10 21.96 34.80
C THR A 86 2.03 22.88 35.58
N ARG A 87 3.33 22.75 35.36
CA ARG A 87 4.35 23.49 36.12
C ARG A 87 5.57 23.80 35.27
N VAL A 88 6.21 24.94 35.52
CA VAL A 88 7.48 25.28 34.88
C VAL A 88 8.64 24.91 35.81
N ARG A 89 9.57 24.07 35.35
CA ARG A 89 10.76 23.66 36.10
C ARG A 89 11.99 23.71 35.20
N GLY A 90 12.97 24.53 35.58
CA GLY A 90 14.25 24.65 34.85
C GLY A 90 14.07 25.08 33.39
N GLY A 91 13.19 26.04 33.13
CA GLY A 91 12.87 26.52 31.78
C GLY A 91 11.96 25.61 30.97
N LYS A 92 11.41 24.53 31.57
CA LYS A 92 10.56 23.56 30.87
C LYS A 92 9.15 23.57 31.45
N LEU A 93 8.16 23.76 30.60
CA LEU A 93 6.77 23.48 30.94
C LEU A 93 6.59 21.96 30.98
N VAL A 94 6.17 21.44 32.13
CA VAL A 94 5.83 20.04 32.34
C VAL A 94 4.31 19.94 32.43
N ILE A 95 3.71 19.10 31.59
CA ILE A 95 2.28 18.76 31.59
C ILE A 95 2.17 17.26 31.87
N GLU A 96 1.53 16.88 32.97
CA GLU A 96 1.39 15.48 33.35
C GLU A 96 0.06 15.20 34.05
N PHE A 97 -0.35 13.93 34.11
CA PHE A 97 -1.42 13.52 35.01
C PHE A 97 -0.88 13.27 36.42
N LYS A 98 -1.68 13.59 37.43
CA LYS A 98 -1.35 13.30 38.83
C LYS A 98 -1.05 11.80 39.00
N PRO A 99 -0.07 11.43 39.86
CA PRO A 99 0.28 10.04 40.08
C PRO A 99 -0.93 9.19 40.48
N LYS A 100 -0.95 7.93 40.03
CA LYS A 100 -2.01 6.95 40.32
C LYS A 100 -3.40 7.36 39.82
N ILE A 101 -3.51 8.27 38.86
CA ILE A 101 -4.76 8.56 38.16
C ILE A 101 -4.74 7.90 36.78
N TRP A 102 -5.75 7.10 36.49
CA TRP A 102 -5.95 6.51 35.16
C TRP A 102 -7.21 7.10 34.52
N VAL A 103 -7.03 7.96 33.52
CA VAL A 103 -8.15 8.48 32.73
C VAL A 103 -8.51 7.47 31.65
N ASP A 104 -9.72 6.89 31.76
CA ASP A 104 -10.18 5.81 30.87
C ASP A 104 -10.91 6.32 29.63
N ARG A 105 -11.83 7.27 29.82
CA ARG A 105 -12.62 7.89 28.75
C ARG A 105 -12.74 9.39 29.01
N PHE A 106 -12.73 10.17 27.94
CA PHE A 106 -12.91 11.62 27.95
C PHE A 106 -13.60 12.03 26.64
N SER A 107 -14.38 13.11 26.69
CA SER A 107 -15.07 13.66 25.50
C SER A 107 -14.13 14.42 24.58
N ASP A 108 -13.21 15.18 25.18
CA ASP A 108 -12.10 15.89 24.54
C ASP A 108 -10.96 15.96 25.56
N LEU A 109 -9.73 16.06 25.07
CA LEU A 109 -8.55 16.33 25.87
C LEU A 109 -7.52 16.99 24.96
N SER A 110 -7.60 18.31 24.86
CA SER A 110 -6.74 19.11 24.01
C SER A 110 -6.07 20.26 24.77
N PHE A 111 -4.80 20.48 24.45
CA PHE A 111 -3.94 21.51 25.01
C PHE A 111 -3.58 22.49 23.90
N ASN A 112 -3.91 23.77 24.06
CA ASN A 112 -3.48 24.83 23.15
C ASN A 112 -2.39 25.65 23.85
N LEU A 113 -1.17 25.55 23.35
CA LEU A 113 0.03 26.18 23.90
C LEU A 113 0.53 27.26 22.94
N THR A 114 0.68 28.49 23.43
CA THR A 114 1.48 29.50 22.73
C THR A 114 2.83 29.66 23.41
N VAL A 115 3.88 29.89 22.62
CA VAL A 115 5.26 30.03 23.11
C VAL A 115 5.95 31.25 22.52
N LYS A 116 6.95 31.76 23.25
CA LYS A 116 7.93 32.72 22.72
C LYS A 116 8.92 32.02 21.80
N ASP A 117 9.54 30.97 22.30
CA ASP A 117 10.47 30.07 21.60
C ASP A 117 10.27 28.64 22.12
N LEU A 118 10.72 27.66 21.34
CA LEU A 118 10.67 26.24 21.73
C LEU A 118 11.89 25.51 21.17
N ASN A 119 12.77 25.02 22.05
CA ASN A 119 13.99 24.30 21.69
C ASN A 119 13.95 22.80 22.09
N LEU A 120 12.96 22.40 22.90
CA LEU A 120 12.80 21.03 23.39
C LEU A 120 11.34 20.62 23.36
N LEU A 121 11.09 19.45 22.77
CA LEU A 121 9.83 18.73 22.87
C LEU A 121 10.11 17.29 23.32
N GLN A 122 9.68 16.95 24.52
CA GLN A 122 9.77 15.58 25.05
C GLN A 122 8.36 15.04 25.29
N VAL A 123 8.08 13.87 24.72
CA VAL A 123 6.75 13.27 24.70
C VAL A 123 6.83 11.86 25.24
N THR A 124 6.06 11.60 26.29
CA THR A 124 5.83 10.27 26.85
C THR A 124 4.32 9.99 26.88
N GLY A 125 3.93 8.76 26.52
CA GLY A 125 2.51 8.35 26.49
C GLY A 125 1.85 8.45 25.12
N ALA A 126 0.53 8.57 25.06
CA ALA A 126 -0.26 8.52 23.81
C ALA A 126 -0.72 9.91 23.37
N VAL A 127 0.17 10.68 22.73
CA VAL A 127 -0.04 12.12 22.45
C VAL A 127 0.10 12.44 20.97
N SER A 128 -0.84 13.22 20.44
CA SER A 128 -0.74 13.83 19.11
C SER A 128 -0.36 15.30 19.22
N ILE A 129 0.63 15.75 18.43
CA ILE A 129 1.18 17.10 18.49
C ILE A 129 1.14 17.75 17.11
N ASP A 130 0.61 18.97 17.06
CA ASP A 130 0.69 19.87 15.90
C ASP A 130 1.39 21.16 16.34
N ALA A 131 2.63 21.40 15.89
CA ALA A 131 3.39 22.61 16.21
C ALA A 131 3.70 23.42 14.96
N LYS A 132 3.42 24.72 14.97
CA LYS A 132 3.60 25.62 13.83
C LYS A 132 4.42 26.86 14.19
N ASN A 133 4.93 27.52 13.16
CA ASN A 133 5.72 28.76 13.24
C ASN A 133 7.03 28.65 14.05
N LEU A 134 7.53 27.43 14.26
CA LEU A 134 8.76 27.20 15.04
C LEU A 134 9.96 27.88 14.39
N GLN A 135 10.78 28.55 15.20
CA GLN A 135 12.00 29.23 14.77
C GLN A 135 13.07 29.10 15.84
N GLY A 136 14.32 28.89 15.44
CA GLY A 136 15.45 28.88 16.37
C GLY A 136 16.69 28.17 15.84
N ASP A 137 17.78 28.27 16.60
CA ASP A 137 19.05 27.66 16.22
C ASP A 137 19.03 26.13 16.37
N GLN A 138 18.35 25.64 17.40
CA GLN A 138 18.26 24.22 17.70
C GLN A 138 16.85 23.83 18.16
N MET A 139 16.38 22.68 17.67
CA MET A 139 15.19 22.00 18.14
C MET A 139 15.51 20.54 18.44
N THR A 140 15.17 20.09 19.65
CA THR A 140 15.34 18.70 20.09
C THR A 140 13.97 18.07 20.33
N VAL A 141 13.73 16.93 19.70
CA VAL A 141 12.48 16.17 19.83
C VAL A 141 12.81 14.76 20.32
N SER A 142 12.18 14.35 21.41
CA SER A 142 12.29 12.99 21.95
C SER A 142 10.91 12.41 22.15
N ILE A 143 10.59 11.32 21.46
CA ILE A 143 9.29 10.65 21.53
C ILE A 143 9.50 9.23 22.05
N ASP A 144 8.99 9.00 23.27
CA ASP A 144 8.96 7.71 23.97
C ASP A 144 7.51 7.37 24.31
N GLY A 145 6.72 7.07 23.28
CA GLY A 145 5.28 6.91 23.40
C GLY A 145 4.62 6.56 22.06
N ALA A 146 3.30 6.63 22.01
CA ALA A 146 2.50 6.41 20.82
C ALA A 146 1.90 7.73 20.29
N GLY A 147 1.95 7.99 19.00
CA GLY A 147 1.18 9.11 18.43
C GLY A 147 1.82 9.76 17.20
N THR A 148 1.27 10.91 16.82
CA THR A 148 1.72 11.67 15.65
C THR A 148 2.28 13.02 16.08
N THR A 149 3.41 13.43 15.53
CA THR A 149 4.01 14.75 15.76
C THR A 149 4.23 15.45 14.42
N ASN A 150 3.54 16.56 14.19
CA ASN A 150 3.69 17.40 13.02
C ASN A 150 4.38 18.71 13.41
N LEU A 151 5.51 19.04 12.77
CA LEU A 151 6.24 20.29 13.01
C LEU A 151 6.31 21.14 11.74
N ALA A 152 6.12 22.45 11.89
CA ALA A 152 6.27 23.43 10.82
C ALA A 152 7.06 24.68 11.28
N GLY A 153 7.91 25.22 10.38
CA GLY A 153 8.75 26.37 10.66
C GLY A 153 10.16 26.28 10.04
N LYS A 154 11.16 26.89 10.68
CA LYS A 154 12.56 26.88 10.23
C LYS A 154 13.52 26.82 11.40
N VAL A 155 14.45 25.86 11.38
CA VAL A 155 15.49 25.73 12.42
C VAL A 155 16.86 25.49 11.78
N ASP A 156 17.94 25.85 12.47
CA ASP A 156 19.28 25.54 11.97
C ASP A 156 19.67 24.08 12.22
N GLN A 157 19.36 23.54 13.41
CA GLN A 157 19.66 22.16 13.78
C GLN A 157 18.44 21.45 14.36
N LEU A 158 18.08 20.30 13.79
CA LEU A 158 17.02 19.42 14.28
C LEU A 158 17.62 18.12 14.83
N THR A 159 17.32 17.77 16.08
CA THR A 159 17.69 16.49 16.69
C THR A 159 16.44 15.71 17.05
N VAL A 160 16.29 14.49 16.54
CA VAL A 160 15.09 13.66 16.73
C VAL A 160 15.49 12.29 17.27
N SER A 161 14.84 11.86 18.35
CA SER A 161 14.97 10.51 18.93
C SER A 161 13.59 9.87 19.04
N LEU A 162 13.37 8.79 18.28
CA LEU A 162 12.12 8.04 18.23
C LEU A 162 12.34 6.65 18.84
N LYS A 163 11.76 6.40 20.01
CA LYS A 163 11.86 5.12 20.73
C LYS A 163 10.54 4.37 20.79
N GLY A 164 9.44 5.10 20.71
CA GLY A 164 8.09 4.53 20.77
C GLY A 164 7.52 4.16 19.40
N MET A 165 6.20 4.25 19.29
CA MET A 165 5.43 3.95 18.10
C MET A 165 4.81 5.21 17.50
N GLY A 166 4.71 5.27 16.17
CA GLY A 166 3.94 6.31 15.49
C GLY A 166 4.75 7.12 14.48
N THR A 167 4.33 8.37 14.26
CA THR A 167 4.77 9.15 13.11
C THR A 167 5.34 10.50 13.53
N PHE A 168 6.54 10.80 13.06
CA PHE A 168 7.15 12.12 13.16
C PHE A 168 7.20 12.74 11.77
N ASN A 169 6.47 13.83 11.55
CA ASN A 169 6.42 14.54 10.29
C ASN A 169 6.93 15.98 10.47
N SER A 170 8.06 16.29 9.84
CA SER A 170 8.61 17.63 9.78
C SER A 170 8.82 18.09 8.34
N GLU A 171 8.00 17.63 7.39
CA GLU A 171 8.05 18.06 5.98
C GLU A 171 7.92 19.60 5.84
N ASN A 172 7.14 20.21 6.72
CA ASN A 172 6.93 21.67 6.77
C ASN A 172 7.90 22.41 7.70
N LEU A 173 8.87 21.72 8.32
CA LEU A 173 9.92 22.30 9.14
C LEU A 173 11.26 22.22 8.38
N GLN A 174 11.77 23.37 7.94
CA GLN A 174 13.04 23.43 7.21
C GLN A 174 14.22 23.43 8.19
N ALA A 175 15.00 22.35 8.22
CA ALA A 175 16.25 22.27 8.96
C ALA A 175 17.46 22.48 8.04
N LYS A 176 18.54 23.12 8.50
CA LYS A 176 19.83 23.08 7.77
C LYS A 176 20.53 21.73 8.01
N ARG A 177 20.63 21.32 9.27
CA ARG A 177 21.25 20.07 9.71
C ARG A 177 20.27 19.24 10.53
N ALA A 178 20.25 17.92 10.31
CA ALA A 178 19.40 17.01 11.08
C ALA A 178 20.17 15.79 11.59
N THR A 179 19.88 15.39 12.82
CA THR A 179 20.24 14.08 13.38
C THR A 179 18.97 13.35 13.78
N VAL A 180 18.71 12.18 13.20
CA VAL A 180 17.50 11.41 13.43
C VAL A 180 17.88 10.00 13.85
N THR A 181 17.43 9.59 15.03
CA THR A 181 17.59 8.23 15.56
C THR A 181 16.22 7.58 15.71
N ASN A 182 16.03 6.42 15.09
CA ASN A 182 14.82 5.63 15.17
C ASN A 182 15.14 4.23 15.70
N ASP A 183 14.92 4.07 17.01
CA ASP A 183 15.07 2.80 17.73
C ASP A 183 13.70 2.11 17.93
N GLY A 184 12.61 2.82 17.66
CA GLY A 184 11.24 2.36 17.89
C GLY A 184 10.58 1.69 16.68
N THR A 185 9.26 1.61 16.73
CA THR A 185 8.42 1.17 15.59
C THR A 185 7.73 2.39 14.99
N SER A 186 8.49 3.21 14.24
CA SER A 186 8.06 4.55 13.85
C SER A 186 8.46 4.96 12.43
N ALA A 187 7.74 5.92 11.86
CA ALA A 187 8.06 6.55 10.59
C ALA A 187 8.42 8.04 10.81
N ALA A 188 9.55 8.48 10.27
CA ALA A 188 10.01 9.86 10.32
C ALA A 188 10.06 10.46 8.92
N VAL A 189 9.59 11.69 8.74
CA VAL A 189 9.82 12.51 7.53
C VAL A 189 10.52 13.79 7.97
N VAL A 190 11.70 14.08 7.41
CA VAL A 190 12.47 15.30 7.74
C VAL A 190 12.83 16.11 6.50
N ARG A 191 12.68 17.44 6.55
CA ARG A 191 13.14 18.34 5.48
C ARG A 191 14.46 19.01 5.88
N VAL A 192 15.52 18.76 5.11
CA VAL A 192 16.89 19.12 5.46
C VAL A 192 17.72 19.55 4.24
N SER A 193 18.53 20.61 4.36
CA SER A 193 19.28 21.17 3.22
C SER A 193 20.77 20.79 3.17
N ASP A 194 21.47 20.73 4.31
CA ASP A 194 22.94 20.68 4.31
C ASP A 194 23.46 19.28 4.68
N SER A 195 23.04 18.73 5.83
CA SER A 195 23.53 17.42 6.29
C SER A 195 22.50 16.64 7.12
N LEU A 196 22.40 15.33 6.89
CA LEU A 196 21.57 14.39 7.63
C LEU A 196 22.40 13.24 8.19
N ASN A 197 22.36 13.05 9.51
CA ASN A 197 22.81 11.81 10.14
C ASN A 197 21.59 10.99 10.57
N ALA A 198 21.35 9.85 9.90
CA ALA A 198 20.19 9.00 10.11
C ALA A 198 20.61 7.64 10.65
N THR A 199 20.12 7.29 11.84
CA THR A 199 20.38 5.99 12.49
C THR A 199 19.06 5.25 12.68
N VAL A 200 19.01 3.99 12.25
CA VAL A 200 17.82 3.13 12.40
C VAL A 200 18.24 1.76 12.96
N SER A 201 17.82 1.47 14.18
CA SER A 201 17.94 0.14 14.80
C SER A 201 16.57 -0.54 15.00
N GLY A 202 15.48 0.23 14.98
CA GLY A 202 14.11 -0.27 15.14
C GLY A 202 13.43 -0.74 13.84
N ILE A 203 12.13 -1.04 13.94
CA ILE A 203 11.25 -1.42 12.82
C ILE A 203 10.60 -0.14 12.29
N GLY A 204 11.25 0.55 11.35
CA GLY A 204 10.78 1.87 10.95
C GLY A 204 11.47 2.48 9.74
N SER A 205 11.05 3.68 9.37
CA SER A 205 11.63 4.41 8.23
C SER A 205 12.02 5.83 8.61
N ILE A 206 13.09 6.33 8.02
CA ILE A 206 13.42 7.75 7.97
C ILE A 206 13.40 8.17 6.50
N GLU A 207 12.44 8.99 6.14
CA GLU A 207 12.37 9.67 4.86
C GLU A 207 12.94 11.08 5.00
N TYR A 208 13.69 11.54 4.01
CA TYR A 208 14.21 12.90 4.00
C TYR A 208 13.91 13.63 2.70
N ILE A 209 13.62 14.92 2.82
CA ILE A 209 13.29 15.84 1.73
C ILE A 209 14.39 16.90 1.64
N GLY A 210 14.88 17.17 0.43
CA GLY A 210 16.00 18.08 0.17
C GLY A 210 17.23 17.34 -0.35
N ASN A 211 18.35 18.04 -0.51
CA ASN A 211 19.60 17.50 -1.06
C ASN A 211 20.78 17.58 -0.05
N PRO A 212 20.65 17.03 1.16
CA PRO A 212 21.72 17.06 2.15
C PRO A 212 22.85 16.06 1.82
N GLN A 213 24.01 16.23 2.45
CA GLN A 213 24.97 15.14 2.62
C GLN A 213 24.43 14.14 3.65
N VAL A 214 24.25 12.87 3.27
CA VAL A 214 23.58 11.86 4.13
C VAL A 214 24.58 10.83 4.64
N THR A 215 24.62 10.65 5.96
CA THR A 215 25.23 9.50 6.64
C THR A 215 24.13 8.59 7.16
N LYS A 216 24.18 7.30 6.81
CA LYS A 216 23.17 6.29 7.19
C LYS A 216 23.81 5.18 8.03
N ASN A 217 23.24 4.88 9.19
CA ASN A 217 23.62 3.75 10.04
C ASN A 217 22.38 2.88 10.30
N ILE A 218 22.25 1.76 9.59
CA ILE A 218 21.09 0.87 9.67
C ILE A 218 21.55 -0.48 10.24
N SER A 219 21.02 -0.86 11.40
CA SER A 219 21.33 -2.13 12.07
C SER A 219 20.10 -3.01 12.33
N GLY A 220 18.89 -2.48 12.13
CA GLY A 220 17.63 -3.19 12.23
C GLY A 220 16.89 -3.32 10.89
N PRO A 221 15.65 -3.86 10.89
CA PRO A 221 14.81 -4.01 9.69
C PRO A 221 14.16 -2.68 9.28
N GLY A 222 14.92 -1.58 9.32
CA GLY A 222 14.42 -0.25 8.99
C GLY A 222 15.03 0.30 7.70
N THR A 223 14.53 1.45 7.24
CA THR A 223 14.98 2.07 5.98
C THR A 223 15.30 3.56 6.13
N VAL A 224 16.23 4.07 5.32
CA VAL A 224 16.48 5.50 5.16
C VAL A 224 16.47 5.86 3.69
N ARG A 225 15.49 6.65 3.23
CA ARG A 225 15.29 6.97 1.81
C ARG A 225 15.01 8.44 1.56
N GLN A 226 15.38 8.93 0.39
CA GLN A 226 14.98 10.27 -0.04
C GLN A 226 13.51 10.25 -0.47
N ARG A 227 12.81 11.36 -0.21
CA ARG A 227 11.47 11.64 -0.72
C ARG A 227 11.52 12.95 -1.50
N LEU A 228 10.91 12.97 -2.69
CA LEU A 228 10.80 14.20 -3.46
C LEU A 228 9.97 15.24 -2.69
N PRO A 229 10.36 16.52 -2.67
CA PRO A 229 9.52 17.56 -2.06
C PRO A 229 8.17 17.65 -2.79
N LEU A 230 7.10 18.04 -2.07
CA LEU A 230 5.91 18.57 -2.73
C LEU A 230 6.36 19.78 -3.55
N SER A 231 6.25 19.71 -4.88
CA SER A 231 6.57 20.84 -5.76
C SER A 231 5.56 21.98 -5.62
N SER A 232 4.40 21.71 -5.00
CA SER A 232 3.29 22.63 -4.76
C SER A 232 2.27 21.95 -3.83
N SER A 233 1.28 22.69 -3.32
CA SER A 233 0.06 22.07 -2.78
C SER A 233 -0.48 21.05 -3.79
N VAL A 234 -0.73 19.83 -3.33
CA VAL A 234 -1.39 18.79 -4.13
C VAL A 234 -2.89 19.00 -4.00
N ILE A 235 -3.62 18.92 -5.11
CA ILE A 235 -5.07 19.07 -5.13
C ILE A 235 -5.67 17.72 -5.49
N ASP A 236 -6.56 17.22 -4.63
CA ASP A 236 -7.42 16.08 -4.90
C ASP A 236 -8.78 16.59 -5.39
N GLU A 237 -9.10 16.35 -6.65
CA GLU A 237 -10.40 16.63 -7.25
C GLU A 237 -11.22 15.34 -7.35
N LYS A 238 -12.44 15.32 -6.78
CA LYS A 238 -13.39 14.23 -7.04
C LYS A 238 -13.92 14.37 -8.46
N VAL A 239 -13.79 13.31 -9.24
CA VAL A 239 -14.20 13.27 -10.65
C VAL A 239 -15.10 12.07 -10.91
N LYS A 240 -15.83 12.12 -12.02
CA LYS A 240 -16.66 11.03 -12.53
C LYS A 240 -16.40 10.87 -14.03
N PHE A 241 -16.38 9.64 -14.52
CA PHE A 241 -16.35 9.35 -15.95
C PHE A 241 -17.24 8.16 -16.27
N THR A 242 -17.61 8.01 -17.55
CA THR A 242 -18.57 6.98 -17.97
C THR A 242 -17.86 5.85 -18.72
N VAL A 243 -18.19 4.61 -18.37
CA VAL A 243 -17.83 3.40 -19.11
C VAL A 243 -19.13 2.78 -19.60
N ASP A 244 -19.33 2.76 -20.91
CA ASP A 244 -20.60 2.44 -21.57
C ASP A 244 -21.76 3.28 -21.03
N THR A 245 -22.56 2.73 -20.10
CA THR A 245 -23.69 3.42 -19.43
C THR A 245 -23.48 3.62 -17.94
N LYS A 246 -22.36 3.12 -17.37
CA LYS A 246 -22.06 3.17 -15.94
C LYS A 246 -21.16 4.35 -15.63
N GLU A 247 -21.50 5.08 -14.58
CA GLU A 247 -20.65 6.13 -14.03
C GLU A 247 -19.66 5.53 -13.02
N ILE A 248 -18.39 5.93 -13.13
CA ILE A 248 -17.31 5.53 -12.24
C ILE A 248 -16.80 6.75 -11.48
N ASP A 249 -16.79 6.65 -10.16
CA ASP A 249 -16.20 7.65 -9.27
C ASP A 249 -14.67 7.55 -9.27
N GLY A 250 -14.01 8.70 -9.23
CA GLY A 250 -12.56 8.77 -9.14
C GLY A 250 -12.03 10.01 -8.46
N ILE A 251 -10.71 10.04 -8.33
CA ILE A 251 -9.94 11.13 -7.73
C ILE A 251 -8.82 11.46 -8.70
N LEU A 252 -8.86 12.68 -9.22
CA LEU A 252 -7.77 13.27 -9.98
C LEU A 252 -6.90 14.06 -9.01
N THR A 253 -5.69 13.55 -8.77
CA THR A 253 -4.68 14.25 -7.98
C THR A 253 -3.74 14.97 -8.93
N HIS A 254 -3.51 16.26 -8.76
CA HIS A 254 -2.64 17.02 -9.65
C HIS A 254 -1.84 18.10 -8.89
N PRO A 255 -0.69 18.56 -9.43
CA PRO A 255 0.05 19.63 -8.80
C PRO A 255 -0.74 20.95 -8.94
N ALA A 256 -0.50 21.91 -8.04
CA ALA A 256 -1.00 23.28 -8.18
C ALA A 256 -0.12 24.15 -9.10
N ALA A 257 0.91 23.57 -9.72
CA ALA A 257 1.69 24.20 -10.79
C ALA A 257 0.82 24.48 -12.04
N PRO A 258 1.27 25.29 -13.02
CA PRO A 258 0.45 25.57 -14.20
C PRO A 258 0.21 24.35 -15.10
N ALA A 259 -1.05 24.14 -15.49
CA ALA A 259 -1.50 23.20 -16.52
C ALA A 259 -1.04 23.63 -17.94
N PRO A 260 -1.05 22.74 -18.97
CA PRO A 260 -1.56 21.37 -18.97
C PRO A 260 -0.56 20.32 -18.48
N TYR A 261 -1.02 19.37 -17.66
CA TYR A 261 -0.16 18.32 -17.09
C TYR A 261 -0.09 17.07 -18.00
N PRO A 262 1.07 16.40 -18.16
CA PRO A 262 1.03 15.00 -18.54
C PRO A 262 0.29 14.21 -17.46
N ALA A 263 -0.38 13.12 -17.83
CA ALA A 263 -1.26 12.42 -16.90
C ALA A 263 -1.08 10.91 -16.90
N ILE A 264 -1.45 10.30 -15.78
CA ILE A 264 -1.35 8.85 -15.56
C ILE A 264 -2.67 8.35 -15.01
N VAL A 265 -3.17 7.25 -15.55
CA VAL A 265 -4.23 6.45 -14.91
C VAL A 265 -3.56 5.32 -14.13
N LEU A 266 -3.88 5.20 -12.84
CA LEU A 266 -3.48 4.06 -12.01
C LEU A 266 -4.53 2.94 -12.12
N LEU A 267 -4.11 1.79 -12.64
CA LEU A 267 -4.94 0.60 -12.82
C LEU A 267 -4.73 -0.38 -11.66
N GLN A 268 -5.83 -0.84 -11.07
CA GLN A 268 -5.74 -1.75 -9.93
C GLN A 268 -5.24 -3.15 -10.30
N GLY A 269 -4.81 -3.93 -9.32
CA GLY A 269 -4.64 -5.37 -9.46
C GLY A 269 -5.96 -6.13 -9.38
N ALA A 270 -5.91 -7.40 -8.97
CA ALA A 270 -7.09 -8.26 -8.84
C ALA A 270 -7.93 -7.91 -7.60
N GLU A 271 -7.35 -7.21 -6.63
CA GLU A 271 -7.98 -6.73 -5.41
C GLU A 271 -9.01 -5.62 -5.64
N ARG A 272 -8.96 -4.95 -6.82
CA ARG A 272 -9.89 -3.88 -7.22
C ARG A 272 -10.09 -2.80 -6.14
N ALA A 273 -9.03 -2.48 -5.41
CA ALA A 273 -9.12 -1.53 -4.30
C ALA A 273 -9.50 -0.12 -4.78
N GLY A 274 -10.33 0.57 -4.00
CA GLY A 274 -10.86 1.89 -4.38
C GLY A 274 -9.81 3.00 -4.49
N ALA A 275 -10.21 4.15 -5.02
CA ALA A 275 -9.35 5.29 -5.32
C ALA A 275 -8.59 5.85 -4.09
N GLN A 276 -9.14 5.62 -2.89
CA GLN A 276 -8.58 6.06 -1.61
C GLN A 276 -7.60 5.06 -0.97
N HIS A 277 -7.41 3.89 -1.57
CA HIS A 277 -6.59 2.85 -0.96
C HIS A 277 -5.12 3.32 -0.82
N PRO A 278 -4.47 3.17 0.35
CA PRO A 278 -3.17 3.79 0.65
C PRO A 278 -2.07 3.50 -0.36
N PHE A 279 -2.04 2.28 -0.92
CA PHE A 279 -1.09 1.92 -1.98
C PHE A 279 -1.18 2.86 -3.19
N TYR A 280 -2.39 3.15 -3.68
CA TYR A 280 -2.59 4.00 -4.85
C TYR A 280 -2.42 5.48 -4.51
N THR A 281 -2.79 5.90 -3.30
CA THR A 281 -2.51 7.25 -2.79
C THR A 281 -1.02 7.55 -2.76
N GLU A 282 -0.21 6.63 -2.22
CA GLU A 282 1.25 6.80 -2.18
C GLU A 282 1.87 6.87 -3.59
N HIS A 283 1.37 6.08 -4.54
CA HIS A 283 1.80 6.17 -5.94
C HIS A 283 1.41 7.51 -6.58
N ALA A 284 0.17 7.96 -6.37
CA ALA A 284 -0.29 9.24 -6.88
C ALA A 284 0.53 10.40 -6.33
N GLU A 285 0.78 10.45 -5.02
CA GLU A 285 1.61 11.49 -4.41
C GLU A 285 3.01 11.55 -5.01
N ASN A 286 3.68 10.39 -5.18
CA ASN A 286 5.03 10.35 -5.72
C ASN A 286 5.10 10.76 -7.20
N LEU A 287 4.11 10.38 -8.01
CA LEU A 287 4.03 10.76 -9.42
C LEU A 287 3.60 12.23 -9.60
N VAL A 288 2.74 12.75 -8.73
CA VAL A 288 2.34 14.17 -8.74
C VAL A 288 3.49 15.07 -8.34
N ARG A 289 4.33 14.65 -7.37
CA ARG A 289 5.62 15.31 -7.05
C ARG A 289 6.56 15.38 -8.25
N ALA A 290 6.39 14.52 -9.25
CA ALA A 290 7.15 14.54 -10.50
C ALA A 290 6.52 15.41 -11.60
N GLY A 291 5.35 16.03 -11.35
CA GLY A 291 4.67 16.93 -12.29
C GLY A 291 3.54 16.31 -13.11
N PHE A 292 3.11 15.10 -12.77
CA PHE A 292 1.99 14.41 -13.45
C PHE A 292 0.67 14.64 -12.74
N ALA A 293 -0.43 14.76 -13.49
CA ALA A 293 -1.76 14.51 -12.95
C ALA A 293 -1.99 12.99 -12.87
N VAL A 294 -2.65 12.51 -11.81
CA VAL A 294 -2.85 11.08 -11.57
C VAL A 294 -4.30 10.80 -11.27
N LEU A 295 -4.95 10.00 -12.11
CA LEU A 295 -6.30 9.53 -11.92
C LEU A 295 -6.30 8.17 -11.24
N ARG A 296 -6.98 8.09 -10.11
CA ARG A 296 -7.37 6.87 -9.41
C ARG A 296 -8.89 6.75 -9.48
N TYR A 297 -9.45 5.55 -9.55
CA TYR A 297 -10.90 5.37 -9.64
C TYR A 297 -11.37 4.14 -8.89
N ASP A 298 -12.63 4.11 -8.51
CA ASP A 298 -13.24 2.97 -7.83
C ASP A 298 -13.57 1.88 -8.85
N GLY A 299 -13.19 0.62 -8.55
CA GLY A 299 -13.76 -0.51 -9.26
C GLY A 299 -15.26 -0.64 -8.94
N PRO A 300 -16.09 -1.13 -9.86
CA PRO A 300 -17.51 -1.36 -9.60
C PRO A 300 -17.66 -2.29 -8.39
N GLY A 301 -18.28 -1.78 -7.32
CA GLY A 301 -18.58 -2.54 -6.09
C GLY A 301 -17.84 -2.11 -4.81
N TRP A 302 -16.92 -1.13 -4.84
CA TRP A 302 -16.23 -0.66 -3.61
C TRP A 302 -16.42 0.83 -3.28
N GLY A 303 -17.21 1.54 -4.08
CA GLY A 303 -17.72 2.88 -3.78
C GLY A 303 -19.23 2.94 -3.99
N GLY A 304 -20.02 2.80 -2.93
CA GLY A 304 -21.43 3.24 -2.86
C GLY A 304 -22.47 2.64 -3.82
N GLY A 305 -22.14 1.69 -4.68
CA GLY A 305 -23.08 1.00 -5.59
C GLY A 305 -23.18 -0.49 -5.27
N ALA A 306 -24.41 -1.00 -5.19
CA ALA A 306 -24.76 -2.34 -4.71
C ALA A 306 -23.88 -3.49 -5.26
N LEU A 307 -23.20 -4.19 -4.35
CA LEU A 307 -22.58 -5.51 -4.57
C LEU A 307 -23.59 -6.65 -4.79
N ASN A 308 -24.80 -6.33 -5.24
CA ASN A 308 -25.82 -7.34 -5.50
C ASN A 308 -25.84 -7.77 -6.99
N ASP A 309 -25.14 -7.07 -7.89
CA ASP A 309 -25.16 -7.33 -9.35
C ASP A 309 -23.76 -7.48 -10.01
N ALA A 310 -22.66 -7.43 -9.24
CA ALA A 310 -21.31 -7.53 -9.79
C ALA A 310 -20.91 -9.00 -10.05
N GLY A 311 -21.30 -9.52 -11.21
CA GLY A 311 -20.75 -10.76 -11.77
C GLY A 311 -19.23 -10.69 -11.99
N PHE A 312 -18.61 -11.84 -12.26
CA PHE A 312 -17.19 -11.92 -12.66
C PHE A 312 -16.86 -10.87 -13.73
N GLU A 313 -15.91 -9.99 -13.43
CA GLU A 313 -15.46 -8.93 -14.34
C GLU A 313 -14.32 -9.44 -15.22
N THR A 314 -14.45 -9.30 -16.55
CA THR A 314 -13.43 -9.79 -17.49
C THR A 314 -12.32 -8.76 -17.70
N LEU A 315 -11.15 -9.21 -18.16
CA LEU A 315 -10.04 -8.29 -18.47
C LEU A 315 -10.38 -7.36 -19.64
N GLU A 316 -11.27 -7.77 -20.55
CA GLU A 316 -11.78 -6.91 -21.62
C GLU A 316 -12.57 -5.72 -21.07
N TYR A 317 -13.50 -5.96 -20.13
CA TYR A 317 -14.25 -4.87 -19.50
C TYR A 317 -13.31 -3.93 -18.75
N ARG A 318 -12.37 -4.48 -17.98
CA ARG A 318 -11.33 -3.66 -17.30
C ARG A 318 -10.48 -2.84 -18.28
N THR A 319 -10.25 -3.37 -19.48
CA THR A 319 -9.57 -2.64 -20.56
C THR A 319 -10.41 -1.47 -21.08
N GLN A 320 -11.73 -1.66 -21.21
CA GLN A 320 -12.65 -0.58 -21.57
C GLN A 320 -12.68 0.52 -20.50
N GLU A 321 -12.67 0.17 -19.22
CA GLU A 321 -12.55 1.14 -18.13
C GLU A 321 -11.26 1.96 -18.23
N ALA A 322 -10.12 1.30 -18.43
CA ALA A 322 -8.83 1.97 -18.57
C ALA A 322 -8.83 2.93 -19.77
N ILE A 323 -9.38 2.52 -20.92
CA ILE A 323 -9.50 3.36 -22.11
C ILE A 323 -10.45 4.55 -21.85
N ALA A 324 -11.57 4.34 -21.16
CA ALA A 324 -12.50 5.42 -20.81
C ALA A 324 -11.86 6.43 -19.85
N ALA A 325 -11.09 5.97 -18.87
CA ALA A 325 -10.32 6.83 -17.98
C ALA A 325 -9.27 7.66 -18.72
N VAL A 326 -8.55 7.05 -19.68
CA VAL A 326 -7.62 7.78 -20.57
C VAL A 326 -8.37 8.83 -21.38
N LYS A 327 -9.48 8.47 -22.04
CA LYS A 327 -10.29 9.40 -22.84
C LYS A 327 -10.85 10.55 -22.01
N TYR A 328 -11.28 10.29 -20.78
CA TYR A 328 -11.73 11.31 -19.84
C TYR A 328 -10.62 12.33 -19.59
N LEU A 329 -9.41 11.87 -19.22
CA LEU A 329 -8.26 12.75 -19.04
C LEU A 329 -7.90 13.52 -20.32
N GLN A 330 -7.94 12.88 -21.49
CA GLN A 330 -7.64 13.53 -22.77
C GLN A 330 -8.66 14.59 -23.17
N SER A 331 -9.89 14.52 -22.67
CA SER A 331 -10.94 15.51 -22.92
C SER A 331 -10.79 16.78 -22.08
N ARG A 332 -9.96 16.74 -21.03
CA ARG A 332 -9.80 17.84 -20.08
C ARG A 332 -8.85 18.92 -20.61
N PRO A 333 -9.19 20.22 -20.48
CA PRO A 333 -8.36 21.32 -20.98
C PRO A 333 -7.08 21.54 -20.16
N ASP A 334 -7.05 21.07 -18.91
CA ASP A 334 -5.91 21.15 -17.98
C ASP A 334 -4.97 19.93 -18.08
N ILE A 335 -5.20 19.02 -19.04
CA ILE A 335 -4.38 17.84 -19.28
C ILE A 335 -3.77 17.89 -20.68
N ASN A 336 -2.49 17.53 -20.79
CA ASN A 336 -1.86 17.30 -22.08
C ASN A 336 -2.39 15.97 -22.64
N SER A 337 -3.36 16.04 -23.55
CA SER A 337 -4.04 14.88 -24.12
C SER A 337 -3.10 13.89 -24.83
N SER A 338 -1.97 14.36 -25.38
CA SER A 338 -0.95 13.49 -26.00
C SER A 338 -0.01 12.81 -25.00
N GLY A 339 -0.09 13.19 -23.71
CA GLY A 339 0.81 12.74 -22.64
C GLY A 339 0.12 11.89 -21.57
N VAL A 340 -0.95 11.17 -21.93
CA VAL A 340 -1.72 10.33 -20.99
C VAL A 340 -1.26 8.87 -21.07
N GLY A 341 -0.69 8.34 -20.00
CA GLY A 341 -0.20 6.96 -19.92
C GLY A 341 -0.88 6.12 -18.82
N LEU A 342 -0.48 4.86 -18.73
CA LEU A 342 -1.04 3.89 -17.77
C LEU A 342 0.06 3.32 -16.86
N VAL A 343 -0.25 3.17 -15.58
CA VAL A 343 0.56 2.38 -14.62
C VAL A 343 -0.36 1.36 -13.98
N GLY A 344 -0.01 0.08 -14.05
CA GLY A 344 -0.89 -0.99 -13.57
C GLY A 344 -0.15 -2.08 -12.83
N GLY A 345 -0.60 -2.38 -11.61
CA GLY A 345 -0.02 -3.41 -10.75
C GLY A 345 -0.68 -4.78 -10.96
N SER A 346 0.10 -5.87 -10.94
CA SER A 346 -0.42 -7.25 -10.99
C SER A 346 -1.38 -7.45 -12.18
N GLN A 347 -2.66 -7.77 -11.94
CA GLN A 347 -3.68 -7.90 -12.99
C GLN A 347 -3.83 -6.61 -13.84
N GLY A 348 -3.63 -5.43 -13.26
CA GLY A 348 -3.60 -4.15 -13.97
C GLY A 348 -2.46 -4.06 -14.98
N GLY A 349 -1.41 -4.88 -14.83
CA GLY A 349 -0.35 -5.03 -15.81
C GLY A 349 -0.84 -5.62 -17.13
N TRP A 350 -1.70 -6.65 -17.11
CA TRP A 350 -2.33 -7.14 -18.35
C TRP A 350 -3.26 -6.09 -18.97
N VAL A 351 -4.01 -5.36 -18.13
CA VAL A 351 -4.88 -4.28 -18.61
C VAL A 351 -4.07 -3.17 -19.29
N CYS A 352 -2.87 -2.85 -18.81
CA CYS A 352 -1.96 -1.94 -19.52
C CYS A 352 -1.65 -2.44 -20.93
N LEU A 353 -1.29 -3.73 -21.08
CA LEU A 353 -0.96 -4.32 -22.37
C LEU A 353 -2.16 -4.29 -23.32
N MET A 354 -3.33 -4.70 -22.82
CA MET A 354 -4.55 -4.77 -23.60
C MET A 354 -5.00 -3.38 -24.05
N ALA A 355 -4.95 -2.38 -23.16
CA ALA A 355 -5.35 -1.01 -23.49
C ALA A 355 -4.41 -0.38 -24.53
N ALA A 356 -3.08 -0.48 -24.34
CA ALA A 356 -2.10 0.07 -25.28
C ALA A 356 -2.11 -0.63 -26.65
N ALA A 357 -2.51 -1.90 -26.70
CA ALA A 357 -2.64 -2.65 -27.95
C ALA A 357 -3.97 -2.41 -28.70
N THR A 358 -4.95 -1.76 -28.06
CA THR A 358 -6.31 -1.59 -28.62
C THR A 358 -6.75 -0.13 -28.71
N TYR A 359 -6.02 0.80 -28.10
CA TYR A 359 -6.28 2.22 -28.17
C TYR A 359 -5.00 3.05 -28.39
N ASP A 360 -4.90 3.67 -29.57
CA ASP A 360 -3.73 4.47 -29.99
C ASP A 360 -3.53 5.76 -29.17
N GLY A 361 -4.50 6.14 -28.33
CA GLY A 361 -4.41 7.34 -27.50
C GLY A 361 -3.53 7.17 -26.25
N VAL A 362 -3.04 5.97 -25.92
CA VAL A 362 -2.14 5.76 -24.79
C VAL A 362 -0.73 6.23 -25.14
N ALA A 363 -0.11 7.08 -24.31
CA ALA A 363 1.22 7.64 -24.59
C ALA A 363 2.38 6.72 -24.16
N PHE A 364 2.20 5.95 -23.09
CA PHE A 364 3.17 4.99 -22.54
C PHE A 364 2.49 4.04 -21.56
N ILE A 365 3.14 2.92 -21.21
CA ILE A 365 2.68 2.01 -20.16
C ILE A 365 3.79 1.58 -19.20
N ILE A 366 3.42 1.42 -17.93
CA ILE A 366 4.28 0.87 -16.86
C ILE A 366 3.55 -0.31 -16.17
N PRO A 367 3.63 -1.53 -16.71
CA PRO A 367 3.17 -2.72 -16.00
C PRO A 367 4.12 -3.06 -14.83
N VAL A 368 3.61 -3.00 -13.61
CA VAL A 368 4.32 -3.37 -12.37
C VAL A 368 3.86 -4.75 -11.94
N SER A 369 4.77 -5.72 -11.94
CA SER A 369 4.46 -7.14 -11.76
C SER A 369 3.37 -7.61 -12.73
N GLY A 370 3.36 -7.06 -13.95
CA GLY A 370 2.49 -7.48 -15.04
C GLY A 370 3.10 -8.65 -15.80
N ALA A 371 2.45 -9.81 -15.76
CA ALA A 371 3.02 -11.00 -16.36
C ALA A 371 3.01 -10.96 -17.89
N GLY A 372 4.08 -11.47 -18.49
CA GLY A 372 4.17 -11.72 -19.94
C GLY A 372 3.56 -13.05 -20.37
N VAL A 373 2.94 -13.78 -19.44
CA VAL A 373 2.32 -15.11 -19.64
C VAL A 373 0.82 -15.05 -19.34
N THR A 374 0.08 -16.09 -19.73
CA THR A 374 -1.37 -16.17 -19.50
C THR A 374 -1.69 -16.22 -17.99
N PRO A 375 -2.88 -15.76 -17.55
CA PRO A 375 -3.32 -15.93 -16.17
C PRO A 375 -3.33 -17.40 -15.72
N ALA A 376 -3.67 -18.32 -16.63
CA ALA A 376 -3.58 -19.77 -16.40
C ALA A 376 -2.17 -20.21 -15.96
N GLU A 377 -1.16 -19.76 -16.71
CA GLU A 377 0.23 -20.12 -16.45
C GLU A 377 0.75 -19.44 -15.18
N GLN A 378 0.38 -18.18 -14.97
CA GLN A 378 0.72 -17.45 -13.75
C GLN A 378 0.19 -18.16 -12.49
N GLU A 379 -1.06 -18.63 -12.49
CA GLU A 379 -1.63 -19.31 -11.31
C GLU A 379 -0.96 -20.66 -11.02
N VAL A 380 -0.54 -21.40 -12.06
CA VAL A 380 0.24 -22.63 -11.88
C VAL A 380 1.61 -22.32 -11.28
N TYR A 381 2.32 -21.31 -11.80
CA TYR A 381 3.59 -20.85 -11.23
C TYR A 381 3.42 -20.40 -9.79
N ARG A 382 2.38 -19.61 -9.48
CA ARG A 382 2.12 -19.07 -8.14
C ARG A 382 1.99 -20.18 -7.11
N VAL A 383 1.20 -21.22 -7.42
CA VAL A 383 1.03 -22.37 -6.51
C VAL A 383 2.37 -23.05 -6.26
N GLU A 384 3.17 -23.27 -7.30
CA GLU A 384 4.49 -23.88 -7.16
C GLU A 384 5.45 -23.02 -6.32
N ALA A 385 5.61 -21.75 -6.70
CA ALA A 385 6.54 -20.82 -6.09
C ALA A 385 6.22 -20.55 -4.61
N MET A 386 4.94 -20.34 -4.28
CA MET A 386 4.52 -20.15 -2.90
C MET A 386 4.68 -21.43 -2.06
N SER A 387 4.40 -22.61 -2.62
CA SER A 387 4.61 -23.88 -1.93
C SER A 387 6.09 -24.11 -1.62
N ARG A 388 6.97 -23.81 -2.58
CA ARG A 388 8.42 -23.89 -2.41
C ARG A 388 8.93 -22.91 -1.37
N ALA A 389 8.48 -21.65 -1.41
CA ALA A 389 8.82 -20.63 -0.43
C ALA A 389 8.34 -20.99 0.99
N ALA A 390 7.23 -21.72 1.10
CA ALA A 390 6.70 -22.23 2.37
C ALA A 390 7.40 -23.50 2.88
N GLY A 391 8.42 -24.00 2.17
CA GLY A 391 9.20 -25.18 2.56
C GLY A 391 8.43 -26.51 2.43
N PHE A 392 7.50 -26.59 1.48
CA PHE A 392 6.82 -27.85 1.17
C PHE A 392 7.78 -28.79 0.43
N ASP A 393 7.63 -30.09 0.64
CA ASP A 393 8.44 -31.07 -0.08
C ASP A 393 8.00 -31.22 -1.55
N ASN A 394 8.81 -31.93 -2.35
CA ASN A 394 8.56 -32.06 -3.79
C ASN A 394 7.24 -32.79 -4.11
N ASP A 395 6.80 -33.74 -3.27
CA ASP A 395 5.55 -34.47 -3.50
C ASP A 395 4.34 -33.63 -3.08
N GLU A 396 4.43 -32.86 -2.00
CA GLU A 396 3.43 -31.84 -1.63
C GLU A 396 3.27 -30.81 -2.76
N ILE A 397 4.37 -30.28 -3.29
CA ILE A 397 4.37 -29.33 -4.41
C ILE A 397 3.73 -29.97 -5.66
N ALA A 398 4.12 -31.21 -5.99
CA ALA A 398 3.57 -31.93 -7.13
C ALA A 398 2.05 -32.10 -7.06
N LYS A 399 1.52 -32.46 -5.88
CA LYS A 399 0.06 -32.58 -5.66
C LYS A 399 -0.64 -31.24 -5.86
N ALA A 400 -0.09 -30.17 -5.28
CA ALA A 400 -0.65 -28.82 -5.39
C ALA A 400 -0.67 -28.33 -6.84
N VAL A 401 0.45 -28.49 -7.55
CA VAL A 401 0.59 -28.07 -8.95
C VAL A 401 -0.30 -28.89 -9.88
N LEU A 402 -0.37 -30.22 -9.70
CA LEU A 402 -1.29 -31.07 -10.46
C LEU A 402 -2.73 -30.62 -10.26
N MET A 403 -3.16 -30.42 -9.00
CA MET A 403 -4.52 -29.99 -8.72
C MET A 403 -4.82 -28.63 -9.36
N ARG A 404 -3.90 -27.65 -9.26
CA ARG A 404 -4.08 -26.35 -9.92
C ARG A 404 -4.17 -26.47 -11.45
N ARG A 405 -3.34 -27.29 -12.09
CA ARG A 405 -3.41 -27.51 -13.55
C ARG A 405 -4.72 -28.17 -13.96
N LEU A 406 -5.23 -29.12 -13.18
CA LEU A 406 -6.54 -29.73 -13.41
C LEU A 406 -7.69 -28.73 -13.20
N MET A 407 -7.58 -27.85 -12.21
CA MET A 407 -8.53 -26.74 -12.00
C MET A 407 -8.52 -25.76 -13.19
N VAL A 408 -7.39 -25.57 -13.86
CA VAL A 408 -7.32 -24.79 -15.10
C VAL A 408 -7.96 -25.56 -16.25
N ASP A 409 -7.48 -26.77 -16.54
CA ASP A 409 -7.89 -27.56 -17.70
C ASP A 409 -9.39 -27.87 -17.70
N ILE A 410 -10.03 -28.05 -16.54
CA ILE A 410 -11.47 -28.27 -16.48
C ILE A 410 -12.27 -27.06 -17.00
N LEU A 411 -11.75 -25.83 -16.89
CA LEU A 411 -12.39 -24.61 -17.38
C LEU A 411 -12.26 -24.45 -18.90
N LEU A 412 -11.20 -25.02 -19.49
CA LEU A 412 -10.83 -24.84 -20.88
C LEU A 412 -11.61 -25.78 -21.79
N ASN A 413 -11.89 -25.31 -23.01
CA ASN A 413 -12.42 -26.17 -24.07
C ASN A 413 -11.31 -27.09 -24.60
N GLU A 414 -10.11 -26.53 -24.76
CA GLU A 414 -8.90 -27.25 -25.14
C GLU A 414 -7.92 -27.23 -23.96
N PRO A 415 -7.64 -28.37 -23.32
CA PRO A 415 -6.80 -28.42 -22.13
C PRO A 415 -5.33 -28.09 -22.44
N MET A 416 -4.71 -27.31 -21.56
CA MET A 416 -3.34 -26.81 -21.71
C MET A 416 -2.31 -27.81 -21.18
N TYR A 417 -2.69 -28.61 -20.18
CA TYR A 417 -1.77 -29.44 -19.41
C TYR A 417 -2.08 -30.94 -19.49
N GLN A 418 -2.90 -31.39 -20.45
CA GLN A 418 -3.44 -32.75 -20.47
C GLN A 418 -2.36 -33.85 -20.37
N GLN A 419 -1.33 -33.78 -21.22
CA GLN A 419 -0.30 -34.83 -21.25
C GLN A 419 0.48 -34.90 -19.92
N ILE A 420 0.91 -33.75 -19.40
CA ILE A 420 1.67 -33.69 -18.14
C ILE A 420 0.80 -34.06 -16.94
N ASN A 421 -0.48 -33.68 -16.93
CA ASN A 421 -1.40 -34.02 -15.85
C ASN A 421 -1.72 -35.52 -15.81
N LEU A 422 -1.89 -36.17 -16.98
CA LEU A 422 -2.08 -37.63 -17.05
C LEU A 422 -0.85 -38.38 -16.53
N ALA A 423 0.36 -37.95 -16.94
CA ALA A 423 1.60 -38.54 -16.45
C ALA A 423 1.75 -38.38 -14.93
N GLU A 424 1.50 -37.18 -14.41
CA GLU A 424 1.68 -36.86 -12.99
C GLU A 424 0.61 -37.50 -12.09
N SER A 425 -0.64 -37.53 -12.55
CA SER A 425 -1.74 -38.22 -11.88
C SER A 425 -1.46 -39.73 -11.76
N ASN A 426 -0.85 -40.34 -12.80
CA ASN A 426 -0.40 -41.72 -12.76
C ASN A 426 0.79 -41.94 -11.82
N ARG A 427 1.77 -41.02 -11.81
CA ARG A 427 2.94 -41.07 -10.93
C ARG A 427 2.55 -41.01 -9.45
N LEU A 428 1.66 -40.08 -9.10
CA LEU A 428 1.19 -39.88 -7.72
C LEU A 428 0.23 -40.98 -7.24
N GLY A 429 -0.33 -41.77 -8.16
CA GLY A 429 -1.19 -42.90 -7.82
C GLY A 429 -2.56 -42.47 -7.28
N ASN A 430 -3.03 -43.14 -6.22
CA ASN A 430 -4.37 -42.92 -5.68
C ASN A 430 -4.47 -41.59 -4.92
N GLY A 431 -5.52 -40.82 -5.22
CA GLY A 431 -5.82 -39.57 -4.54
C GLY A 431 -6.93 -38.78 -5.25
N PRO A 432 -7.34 -37.65 -4.68
CA PRO A 432 -8.42 -36.80 -5.20
C PRO A 432 -8.15 -36.27 -6.62
N TRP A 433 -6.88 -36.17 -7.02
CA TRP A 433 -6.49 -35.79 -8.38
C TRP A 433 -6.90 -36.81 -9.44
N ARG A 434 -7.08 -38.10 -9.12
CA ARG A 434 -7.57 -39.08 -10.11
C ARG A 434 -8.99 -38.77 -10.56
N GLU A 435 -9.89 -38.57 -9.59
CA GLU A 435 -11.27 -38.16 -9.89
C GLU A 435 -11.30 -36.83 -10.63
N MET A 436 -10.46 -35.87 -10.24
CA MET A 436 -10.38 -34.58 -10.93
C MET A 436 -9.82 -34.71 -12.37
N THR A 437 -8.87 -35.62 -12.59
CA THR A 437 -8.31 -35.95 -13.93
C THR A 437 -9.41 -36.51 -14.84
N GLU A 438 -10.22 -37.44 -14.32
CA GLU A 438 -11.36 -38.00 -15.07
C GLU A 438 -12.39 -36.92 -15.41
N LEU A 439 -12.72 -36.01 -14.48
CA LEU A 439 -13.64 -34.90 -14.75
C LEU A 439 -13.11 -33.94 -15.82
N ALA A 440 -11.82 -33.61 -15.77
CA ALA A 440 -11.18 -32.73 -16.73
C ALA A 440 -11.21 -33.33 -18.15
N TYR A 441 -10.90 -34.63 -18.29
CA TYR A 441 -10.63 -35.25 -19.60
C TYR A 441 -11.67 -36.27 -20.09
N ARG A 442 -12.78 -36.47 -19.37
CA ARG A 442 -13.87 -37.36 -19.84
C ARG A 442 -14.43 -36.93 -21.21
N PRO A 443 -14.82 -37.89 -22.06
CA PRO A 443 -15.48 -37.60 -23.34
C PRO A 443 -16.78 -36.81 -23.18
N GLN A 444 -17.16 -36.07 -24.21
CA GLN A 444 -18.43 -35.34 -24.29
C GLN A 444 -19.60 -36.28 -24.65
N PRO A 445 -20.86 -35.95 -24.27
CA PRO A 445 -21.29 -34.76 -23.54
C PRO A 445 -21.05 -34.84 -22.03
N LYS A 446 -20.62 -33.72 -21.44
CA LYS A 446 -20.44 -33.60 -19.99
C LYS A 446 -21.75 -33.19 -19.31
N ASP A 447 -22.19 -33.98 -18.32
CA ASP A 447 -23.17 -33.50 -17.32
C ASP A 447 -22.46 -32.48 -16.40
N LEU A 448 -22.73 -31.20 -16.63
CA LEU A 448 -22.09 -30.08 -15.91
C LEU A 448 -22.61 -29.93 -14.48
N ALA A 449 -23.88 -30.25 -14.22
CA ALA A 449 -24.41 -30.19 -12.87
C ALA A 449 -23.78 -31.27 -11.98
N ALA A 450 -23.64 -32.50 -12.50
CA ALA A 450 -22.92 -33.56 -11.81
C ALA A 450 -21.41 -33.25 -11.67
N GLU A 451 -20.81 -32.58 -12.65
CA GLU A 451 -19.42 -32.10 -12.57
C GLU A 451 -19.23 -31.17 -11.39
N PHE A 452 -20.08 -30.14 -11.29
CA PHE A 452 -20.03 -29.15 -10.21
C PHE A 452 -20.04 -29.82 -8.84
N VAL A 453 -21.03 -30.69 -8.59
CA VAL A 453 -21.17 -31.40 -7.30
C VAL A 453 -19.90 -32.18 -6.96
N LYS A 454 -19.30 -32.86 -7.94
CA LYS A 454 -18.07 -33.63 -7.74
C LYS A 454 -16.85 -32.74 -7.50
N VAL A 455 -16.68 -31.65 -8.26
CA VAL A 455 -15.59 -30.68 -8.06
C VAL A 455 -15.64 -30.08 -6.66
N ILE A 456 -16.82 -29.63 -6.21
CA ILE A 456 -16.97 -29.06 -4.87
C ILE A 456 -16.71 -30.11 -3.78
N LYS A 457 -17.14 -31.36 -3.98
CA LYS A 457 -16.83 -32.46 -3.06
C LYS A 457 -15.31 -32.70 -2.97
N ILE A 458 -14.60 -32.72 -4.10
CA ILE A 458 -13.14 -32.86 -4.14
C ILE A 458 -12.47 -31.71 -3.38
N PHE A 459 -12.84 -30.46 -3.67
CA PHE A 459 -12.28 -29.29 -2.98
C PHE A 459 -12.53 -29.34 -1.48
N LYS A 460 -13.75 -29.68 -1.03
CA LYS A 460 -14.07 -29.84 0.40
C LYS A 460 -13.24 -30.95 1.05
N SER A 461 -12.91 -32.02 0.32
CA SER A 461 -12.10 -33.14 0.86
C SER A 461 -10.63 -32.80 1.07
N ILE A 462 -10.09 -31.81 0.33
CA ILE A 462 -8.67 -31.44 0.38
C ILE A 462 -8.42 -30.09 1.07
N LYS A 463 -9.45 -29.34 1.45
CA LYS A 463 -9.28 -27.94 1.91
C LYS A 463 -8.34 -27.78 3.11
N ASP A 464 -8.30 -28.79 3.99
CA ASP A 464 -7.48 -28.79 5.21
C ASP A 464 -6.12 -29.50 5.01
N GLU A 465 -5.84 -30.00 3.81
CA GLU A 465 -4.56 -30.60 3.47
C GLU A 465 -3.48 -29.52 3.38
N ARG A 466 -2.33 -29.77 4.00
CA ARG A 466 -1.20 -28.82 4.00
C ARG A 466 -0.80 -28.40 2.58
N TRP A 467 -0.68 -29.37 1.66
CA TRP A 467 -0.29 -29.13 0.27
C TRP A 467 -1.35 -28.33 -0.53
N ALA A 468 -2.60 -28.30 -0.09
CA ALA A 468 -3.67 -27.55 -0.75
C ALA A 468 -3.72 -26.05 -0.35
N LYS A 469 -2.90 -25.62 0.61
CA LYS A 469 -2.90 -24.25 1.18
C LYS A 469 -2.96 -23.13 0.14
N PHE A 470 -2.22 -23.24 -0.97
CA PHE A 470 -2.13 -22.19 -1.99
C PHE A 470 -3.13 -22.34 -3.15
N LEU A 471 -4.03 -23.33 -3.07
CA LEU A 471 -5.16 -23.47 -3.99
C LEU A 471 -6.29 -22.45 -3.73
N SER A 472 -6.21 -21.70 -2.62
CA SER A 472 -7.17 -20.67 -2.21
C SER A 472 -8.59 -21.21 -1.99
N LEU A 473 -8.72 -22.45 -1.52
CA LEU A 473 -10.02 -23.11 -1.37
C LEU A 473 -10.93 -22.43 -0.33
N ASP A 474 -10.36 -21.78 0.69
CA ASP A 474 -11.15 -20.99 1.65
C ASP A 474 -11.79 -19.75 1.03
N GLN A 475 -11.24 -19.21 -0.06
CA GLN A 475 -11.84 -18.11 -0.81
C GLN A 475 -12.82 -18.63 -1.87
N VAL A 476 -12.49 -19.77 -2.49
CA VAL A 476 -13.23 -20.34 -3.61
C VAL A 476 -14.51 -21.05 -3.15
N LEU A 477 -14.45 -21.86 -2.09
CA LEU A 477 -15.60 -22.65 -1.63
C LEU A 477 -16.82 -21.81 -1.23
N PRO A 478 -16.68 -20.70 -0.47
CA PRO A 478 -17.83 -19.86 -0.13
C PRO A 478 -18.55 -19.25 -1.34
N MET A 479 -17.84 -19.02 -2.45
CA MET A 479 -18.45 -18.52 -3.70
C MET A 479 -19.48 -19.51 -4.29
N PHE A 480 -19.40 -20.79 -3.90
CA PHE A 480 -20.22 -21.86 -4.45
C PHE A 480 -21.34 -22.36 -3.52
N ASP A 481 -21.31 -22.00 -2.23
CA ASP A 481 -22.23 -22.59 -1.24
C ASP A 481 -23.71 -22.29 -1.52
N ASN A 482 -24.02 -21.22 -2.25
CA ASN A 482 -25.39 -20.83 -2.62
C ASN A 482 -25.66 -20.89 -4.14
N MET A 483 -24.74 -21.48 -4.91
CA MET A 483 -24.85 -21.51 -6.36
C MET A 483 -25.57 -22.79 -6.84
N PRO A 484 -26.61 -22.68 -7.68
CA PRO A 484 -27.25 -23.86 -8.27
C PRO A 484 -26.26 -24.57 -9.22
N PRO A 485 -26.16 -25.91 -9.21
CA PRO A 485 -25.24 -26.65 -10.08
C PRO A 485 -25.38 -26.33 -11.57
N GLN A 486 -26.55 -25.88 -12.01
CA GLN A 486 -26.84 -25.47 -13.39
C GLN A 486 -26.04 -24.23 -13.81
N ALA A 487 -25.64 -23.36 -12.87
CA ALA A 487 -24.82 -22.18 -13.14
C ALA A 487 -23.34 -22.51 -13.44
N TRP A 488 -22.93 -23.79 -13.30
CA TRP A 488 -21.54 -24.19 -13.50
C TRP A 488 -21.01 -23.88 -14.90
N GLY A 489 -21.85 -24.02 -15.94
CA GLY A 489 -21.47 -23.66 -17.31
C GLY A 489 -21.11 -22.17 -17.45
N ASP A 490 -21.90 -21.30 -16.84
CA ASP A 490 -21.70 -19.85 -16.88
C ASP A 490 -20.47 -19.44 -16.08
N VAL A 491 -20.26 -20.03 -14.89
CA VAL A 491 -19.05 -19.82 -14.10
C VAL A 491 -17.81 -20.23 -14.89
N LYS A 492 -17.82 -21.41 -15.51
CA LYS A 492 -16.70 -21.87 -16.34
C LYS A 492 -16.44 -20.90 -17.48
N ALA A 493 -17.48 -20.41 -18.14
CA ALA A 493 -17.34 -19.43 -19.22
C ALA A 493 -16.70 -18.12 -18.72
N GLN A 494 -17.15 -17.60 -17.58
CA GLN A 494 -16.62 -16.38 -16.96
C GLN A 494 -15.16 -16.55 -16.52
N MET A 495 -14.84 -17.62 -15.78
CA MET A 495 -13.47 -17.91 -15.37
C MET A 495 -12.55 -18.16 -16.56
N ARG A 496 -13.03 -18.88 -17.59
CA ARG A 496 -12.29 -19.12 -18.83
C ARG A 496 -11.94 -17.82 -19.53
N ALA A 497 -12.85 -16.86 -19.61
CA ALA A 497 -12.62 -15.58 -20.29
C ALA A 497 -11.36 -14.86 -19.76
N VAL A 498 -11.14 -14.88 -18.44
CA VAL A 498 -9.92 -14.34 -17.83
C VAL A 498 -8.73 -15.28 -18.03
N THR A 499 -8.93 -16.58 -17.80
CA THR A 499 -7.85 -17.58 -17.79
C THR A 499 -7.08 -17.68 -19.12
N ILE A 500 -7.78 -17.48 -20.24
CA ILE A 500 -7.21 -17.66 -21.59
C ILE A 500 -6.60 -16.40 -22.21
N VAL A 501 -6.64 -15.26 -21.50
CA VAL A 501 -6.06 -14.02 -22.03
C VAL A 501 -4.58 -14.27 -22.31
N ASP A 502 -4.19 -14.05 -23.57
CA ASP A 502 -2.85 -14.31 -24.07
C ASP A 502 -2.14 -12.98 -24.32
N PRO A 503 -1.20 -12.57 -23.44
CA PRO A 503 -0.47 -11.32 -23.58
C PRO A 503 0.27 -11.19 -24.91
N ALA A 504 0.70 -12.31 -25.52
CA ALA A 504 1.40 -12.29 -26.79
C ALA A 504 0.59 -11.60 -27.89
N LYS A 505 -0.73 -11.81 -27.91
CA LYS A 505 -1.64 -11.20 -28.90
C LYS A 505 -1.70 -9.68 -28.82
N TYR A 506 -1.40 -9.12 -27.65
CA TYR A 506 -1.41 -7.68 -27.39
C TYR A 506 -0.01 -7.10 -27.52
N LEU A 507 1.01 -7.75 -26.95
CA LEU A 507 2.40 -7.30 -26.98
C LEU A 507 2.91 -7.06 -28.42
N VAL A 508 2.53 -7.89 -29.39
CA VAL A 508 2.91 -7.72 -30.81
C VAL A 508 2.29 -6.49 -31.49
N ARG A 509 1.45 -5.72 -30.79
CA ARG A 509 0.75 -4.52 -31.29
C ARG A 509 1.12 -3.25 -30.53
N ILE A 510 1.98 -3.33 -29.52
CA ILE A 510 2.33 -2.19 -28.67
C ILE A 510 3.54 -1.47 -29.26
N HIS A 511 3.33 -0.24 -29.72
CA HIS A 511 4.38 0.62 -30.29
C HIS A 511 4.82 1.77 -29.36
N VAL A 512 4.10 1.98 -28.26
CA VAL A 512 4.40 3.02 -27.26
C VAL A 512 5.56 2.59 -26.35
N PRO A 513 6.25 3.52 -25.68
CA PRO A 513 7.25 3.19 -24.67
C PRO A 513 6.70 2.30 -23.55
N VAL A 514 7.48 1.30 -23.14
CA VAL A 514 7.12 0.32 -22.10
C VAL A 514 8.21 0.25 -21.03
N LEU A 515 7.85 0.44 -19.75
CA LEU A 515 8.69 0.12 -18.60
C LEU A 515 8.07 -1.02 -17.79
N ALA A 516 8.60 -2.23 -17.91
CA ALA A 516 8.15 -3.36 -17.08
C ALA A 516 8.97 -3.45 -15.78
N ILE A 517 8.29 -3.48 -14.63
CA ILE A 517 8.93 -3.53 -13.30
C ILE A 517 8.57 -4.83 -12.60
N PHE A 518 9.52 -5.51 -11.98
CA PHE A 518 9.32 -6.77 -11.26
C PHE A 518 10.11 -6.79 -9.94
N GLY A 519 9.65 -7.61 -8.99
CA GLY A 519 10.42 -8.00 -7.81
C GLY A 519 11.15 -9.33 -8.04
N GLU A 520 12.38 -9.46 -7.56
CA GLU A 520 13.16 -10.70 -7.69
C GLU A 520 12.51 -11.90 -6.97
N ASN A 521 11.88 -11.65 -5.82
CA ASN A 521 11.22 -12.65 -4.99
C ASN A 521 9.70 -12.74 -5.27
N ASP A 522 9.27 -12.31 -6.46
CA ASP A 522 7.86 -12.39 -6.85
C ASP A 522 7.41 -13.85 -7.01
N THR A 523 6.62 -14.33 -6.04
CA THR A 523 6.04 -15.69 -6.05
C THR A 523 4.72 -15.77 -6.80
N PHE A 524 4.24 -14.70 -7.43
CA PHE A 524 3.02 -14.66 -8.23
C PHE A 524 3.34 -14.69 -9.71
N VAL A 525 4.35 -13.94 -10.14
CA VAL A 525 4.69 -13.78 -11.55
C VAL A 525 5.96 -14.55 -11.90
N PRO A 526 5.97 -15.37 -12.98
CA PRO A 526 7.20 -15.95 -13.48
C PRO A 526 8.03 -14.85 -14.18
N VAL A 527 8.88 -14.16 -13.41
CA VAL A 527 9.58 -12.93 -13.82
C VAL A 527 10.44 -13.14 -15.06
N GLU A 528 11.34 -14.13 -15.04
CA GLU A 528 12.24 -14.40 -16.16
C GLU A 528 11.47 -14.72 -17.45
N LYS A 529 10.47 -15.61 -17.35
CA LYS A 529 9.65 -16.00 -18.49
C LYS A 529 8.83 -14.82 -19.03
N SER A 530 8.33 -13.97 -18.13
CA SER A 530 7.65 -12.73 -18.51
C SER A 530 8.58 -11.82 -19.29
N ILE A 531 9.79 -11.53 -18.79
CA ILE A 531 10.78 -10.68 -19.47
C ILE A 531 11.13 -11.23 -20.85
N VAL A 532 11.31 -12.56 -20.99
CA VAL A 532 11.54 -13.21 -22.29
C VAL A 532 10.38 -12.97 -23.25
N ALA A 533 9.14 -13.12 -22.78
CA ALA A 533 7.94 -12.85 -23.59
C ALA A 533 7.85 -11.38 -24.01
N TYR A 534 8.06 -10.43 -23.10
CA TYR A 534 8.11 -9.01 -23.41
C TYR A 534 9.15 -8.70 -24.50
N LYS A 535 10.40 -9.15 -24.33
CA LYS A 535 11.48 -8.94 -25.32
C LYS A 535 11.11 -9.49 -26.70
N LYS A 536 10.57 -10.71 -26.74
CA LYS A 536 10.19 -11.37 -27.98
C LYS A 536 9.08 -10.60 -28.69
N TYR A 537 7.93 -10.44 -28.04
CA TYR A 537 6.72 -9.96 -28.71
C TYR A 537 6.73 -8.45 -28.96
N LEU A 538 7.32 -7.65 -28.08
CA LEU A 538 7.55 -6.22 -28.38
C LEU A 538 8.58 -6.06 -29.51
N GLY A 539 9.59 -6.93 -29.58
CA GLY A 539 10.54 -6.96 -30.70
C GLY A 539 9.87 -7.30 -32.03
N GLU A 540 8.96 -8.27 -32.04
CA GLU A 540 8.12 -8.60 -33.21
C GLU A 540 7.21 -7.42 -33.62
N ALA A 541 6.74 -6.60 -32.66
CA ALA A 541 6.03 -5.34 -32.92
C ALA A 541 6.93 -4.22 -33.49
N GLY A 542 8.25 -4.42 -33.53
CA GLY A 542 9.21 -3.37 -33.89
C GLY A 542 9.38 -2.29 -32.82
N ASN A 543 8.92 -2.52 -31.59
CA ASN A 543 9.05 -1.57 -30.48
C ASN A 543 10.53 -1.40 -30.07
N GLN A 544 11.03 -0.17 -30.16
CA GLN A 544 12.43 0.18 -29.81
C GLN A 544 12.57 0.80 -28.42
N ALA A 545 11.48 0.97 -27.69
CA ALA A 545 11.41 1.74 -26.43
C ALA A 545 10.97 0.86 -25.24
N PHE A 546 11.43 -0.40 -25.21
CA PHE A 546 11.21 -1.32 -24.09
C PHE A 546 12.35 -1.26 -23.07
N THR A 547 12.00 -0.97 -21.82
CA THR A 547 12.90 -1.03 -20.65
C THR A 547 12.31 -1.98 -19.61
N TYR A 548 13.14 -2.68 -18.85
CA TYR A 548 12.68 -3.43 -17.68
C TYR A 548 13.62 -3.27 -16.47
N LYS A 549 13.06 -3.46 -15.27
CA LYS A 549 13.81 -3.50 -14.01
C LYS A 549 13.31 -4.64 -13.14
N VAL A 550 14.26 -5.41 -12.58
CA VAL A 550 14.02 -6.32 -11.46
C VAL A 550 14.63 -5.70 -10.20
N PHE A 551 13.84 -5.53 -9.15
CA PHE A 551 14.29 -5.06 -7.85
C PHE A 551 14.71 -6.24 -6.97
N ALA A 552 15.98 -6.23 -6.55
CA ALA A 552 16.55 -7.30 -5.75
C ALA A 552 15.80 -7.45 -4.41
N ASN A 553 15.59 -8.71 -4.00
CA ASN A 553 14.85 -9.11 -2.80
C ASN A 553 13.38 -8.67 -2.72
N ALA A 554 12.88 -7.90 -3.69
CA ALA A 554 11.53 -7.35 -3.63
C ALA A 554 10.47 -8.40 -3.97
N ASP A 555 9.34 -8.34 -3.29
CA ASP A 555 8.18 -9.20 -3.50
C ASP A 555 7.30 -8.73 -4.68
N HIS A 556 6.12 -9.35 -4.81
CA HIS A 556 5.13 -9.02 -5.86
C HIS A 556 4.68 -7.55 -5.84
N GLY A 557 4.64 -6.91 -4.68
CA GLY A 557 4.28 -5.49 -4.52
C GLY A 557 5.48 -4.54 -4.64
N ILE A 558 6.63 -5.04 -5.08
CA ILE A 558 7.92 -4.34 -5.10
C ILE A 558 8.34 -3.91 -3.68
N ARG A 559 8.03 -4.72 -2.67
CA ARG A 559 8.35 -4.46 -1.27
C ARG A 559 9.46 -5.36 -0.75
N VAL A 560 10.26 -4.83 0.15
CA VAL A 560 11.22 -5.59 0.97
C VAL A 560 10.84 -5.44 2.45
N ILE A 561 10.74 -4.20 2.91
CA ILE A 561 10.16 -3.80 4.21
C ILE A 561 9.15 -2.67 3.95
N GLY A 562 9.58 -1.66 3.18
CA GLY A 562 8.71 -0.78 2.39
C GLY A 562 8.94 -1.04 0.90
N PHE A 563 8.55 -0.10 0.04
CA PHE A 563 8.94 -0.15 -1.37
C PHE A 563 10.46 -0.27 -1.52
N ALA A 564 10.89 -1.03 -2.53
CA ALA A 564 12.30 -1.18 -2.86
C ALA A 564 12.95 0.18 -3.13
N ASP A 565 14.20 0.35 -2.69
CA ASP A 565 14.93 1.60 -2.85
C ASP A 565 15.06 1.99 -4.33
N GLY A 566 14.81 3.25 -4.65
CA GLY A 566 14.79 3.76 -6.03
C GLY A 566 13.58 3.34 -6.89
N TYR A 567 12.56 2.67 -6.35
CA TYR A 567 11.35 2.28 -7.11
C TYR A 567 10.64 3.48 -7.76
N PHE A 568 10.33 4.51 -6.97
CA PHE A 568 9.71 5.74 -7.49
C PHE A 568 10.68 6.55 -8.36
N ASP A 569 11.96 6.63 -7.99
CA ASP A 569 12.98 7.35 -8.76
C ASP A 569 13.13 6.76 -10.16
N LEU A 570 13.10 5.43 -10.31
CA LEU A 570 13.11 4.78 -11.61
C LEU A 570 11.94 5.23 -12.47
N MET A 571 10.72 5.15 -11.95
CA MET A 571 9.52 5.54 -12.71
C MET A 571 9.60 7.01 -13.11
N VAL A 572 9.91 7.89 -12.16
CA VAL A 572 10.00 9.35 -12.40
C VAL A 572 11.09 9.69 -13.42
N ASN A 573 12.28 9.11 -13.29
CA ASN A 573 13.38 9.37 -14.22
C ASN A 573 13.09 8.81 -15.61
N TRP A 574 12.49 7.62 -15.70
CA TRP A 574 12.09 7.05 -16.99
C TRP A 574 11.05 7.94 -17.69
N LEU A 575 10.02 8.36 -16.96
CA LEU A 575 8.97 9.24 -17.46
C LEU A 575 9.51 10.60 -17.95
N ARG A 576 10.46 11.20 -17.22
CA ARG A 576 11.11 12.47 -17.61
C ARG A 576 11.94 12.35 -18.89
N ASN A 577 12.48 11.17 -19.16
CA ASN A 577 13.34 10.88 -20.31
C ASN A 577 12.57 10.31 -21.51
N LEU A 578 11.25 10.16 -21.43
CA LEU A 578 10.47 9.72 -22.58
C LEU A 578 10.68 10.68 -23.75
N PRO A 579 10.85 10.15 -24.98
CA PRO A 579 10.99 10.97 -26.17
C PRO A 579 9.81 11.91 -26.23
N VAL A 580 10.13 13.19 -26.23
CA VAL A 580 9.12 14.21 -26.33
C VAL A 580 8.61 14.20 -27.76
N GLY A 581 7.47 13.52 -27.99
CA GLY A 581 6.70 13.73 -29.21
C GLY A 581 6.38 15.22 -29.32
N LYS A 582 7.01 15.92 -30.28
CA LYS A 582 6.85 17.35 -30.62
C LYS A 582 6.34 18.25 -29.47
N ARG A 583 7.20 18.58 -28.49
CA ARG A 583 7.04 19.82 -27.69
C ARG A 583 7.40 21.01 -28.58
N GLU A 584 6.51 21.40 -29.49
CA GLU A 584 6.45 22.82 -29.84
C GLU A 584 5.66 23.50 -28.73
N GLY A 585 6.38 24.25 -27.88
CA GLY A 585 5.78 25.04 -26.80
C GLY A 585 6.36 24.79 -25.41
N ALA A 586 7.67 24.60 -25.26
CA ALA A 586 8.33 24.84 -23.98
C ALA A 586 9.01 26.22 -24.05
N ILE A 587 8.46 27.10 -23.22
CA ILE A 587 8.90 28.46 -22.90
C ILE A 587 10.40 28.47 -22.56
N LYS A 588 11.11 29.48 -23.11
CA LYS A 588 12.49 29.83 -22.75
C LYS A 588 12.61 30.25 -21.29
#